data_AF-A0A428UHM1-F1
#
_entry.id   AF-A0A428UHM1-F1
#
_cell.length_a   1.000
_cell.length_b   1.000
_cell.length_c   1.000
_cell.angle_alpha   90.00
_cell.angle_beta   90.00
_cell.angle_gamma   90.00
#
_symmetry.space_group_name_H-M   'P 1'
#
loop_
_entity.id
_entity.type
_entity.pdbx_description
1 polymer ?
#
loop_
_entity_poly.entity_id
_entity_poly.type
_entity_poly.pdbx_seq_one_letter_code
_entity_poly.pdbx_strand_id
1 'polypeptide(L)'
;MVGVPRSTGCQLCRARKVKCDETKPACGNCVKYGAQCPGYDRSRKFVVEKHQIRQRGKRADNVVKPASCAANSNTTLSCRPGPLVRAPLTLARSLQLPRAQVLYNMIQSSYMISAATDIYSILSWVAVDRLGKRALLDGAVCSFALHLAGKQTSDSELIAQSRSIYVLALNELQAVLRHPSEWSAPETLCSAILLCFFELFAGTTAPDTWLQHAKGIGILMEQRGPTAHAEGWDAAMLLSFRGILIMSDMFYPGKDQFFLLRPAWQQVMLDRGRHLIHPAEIPDETIRVADAFFTNLVQVSPVLKWGYLVREANKAGISVEPSQLSSLAHLAAANHASFTQWYDEFAALPIPQPIEAAPIDPASSLYETVLVYEHPSAGAMHMGYWASMLILQESLAQCGMPVPNSEASQRDLVEKILRSVESVGQGTMGPYRVGFSIRIAYELASAEEQRWIGSMLDQFSRSYAAVDRKSYPSPKTDTGGYSARGTIELESPVVSDF
;
A
#
# COMPACT_ATOMS: atom_id res chain seq x y z
N MET A 1 28.06 -15.53 -21.27
CA MET A 1 27.58 -14.24 -21.82
C MET A 1 26.26 -14.53 -22.52
N VAL A 2 25.13 -14.27 -21.87
CA VAL A 2 23.80 -14.54 -22.46
C VAL A 2 23.39 -13.26 -23.19
N GLY A 3 23.24 -13.31 -24.51
CA GLY A 3 22.97 -12.13 -25.34
C GLY A 3 21.58 -11.57 -25.09
N VAL A 4 21.49 -10.30 -24.66
CA VAL A 4 20.23 -9.57 -24.58
C VAL A 4 19.65 -9.40 -26.00
N PRO A 5 18.42 -9.84 -26.29
CA PRO A 5 17.86 -9.75 -27.64
C PRO A 5 17.64 -8.30 -28.04
N ARG A 6 18.29 -7.87 -29.14
CA ARG A 6 18.27 -6.48 -29.63
C ARG A 6 17.10 -6.10 -30.55
N SER A 7 16.20 -7.04 -30.87
CA SER A 7 15.16 -6.81 -31.88
C SER A 7 14.19 -5.67 -31.49
N THR A 8 13.96 -4.77 -32.44
CA THR A 8 13.08 -3.59 -32.39
C THR A 8 11.66 -3.87 -32.90
N GLY A 9 11.39 -5.08 -33.39
CA GLY A 9 10.07 -5.46 -33.91
C GLY A 9 8.97 -5.50 -32.85
N CYS A 10 7.70 -5.43 -33.30
CA CYS A 10 6.53 -5.49 -32.43
C CYS A 10 6.48 -6.82 -31.64
N GLN A 11 5.77 -6.84 -30.51
CA GLN A 11 5.76 -7.99 -29.61
C GLN A 11 5.27 -9.27 -30.31
N LEU A 12 4.24 -9.17 -31.16
CA LEU A 12 3.69 -10.32 -31.88
C LEU A 12 4.68 -10.89 -32.91
N CYS A 13 5.35 -10.03 -33.69
CA CYS A 13 6.37 -10.48 -34.65
C CYS A 13 7.57 -11.11 -33.95
N ARG A 14 7.97 -10.59 -32.79
CA ARG A 14 9.05 -11.17 -31.96
C ARG A 14 8.67 -12.54 -31.41
N ALA A 15 7.46 -12.69 -30.87
CA ALA A 15 6.95 -13.96 -30.39
C ALA A 15 6.88 -15.00 -31.52
N ARG A 16 6.44 -14.57 -32.70
CA ARG A 16 6.38 -15.39 -33.92
C ARG A 16 7.74 -15.60 -34.61
N LYS A 17 8.81 -14.97 -34.12
CA LYS A 17 10.17 -15.01 -34.70
C LYS A 17 10.22 -14.63 -36.20
N VAL A 18 9.37 -13.70 -36.62
CA VAL A 18 9.35 -13.16 -38.00
C VAL A 18 9.89 -11.73 -38.04
N LYS A 19 10.44 -11.31 -39.18
CA LYS A 19 10.94 -9.94 -39.36
C LYS A 19 9.77 -8.95 -39.32
N CYS A 20 9.87 -7.93 -38.48
CA CYS A 20 8.90 -6.85 -38.41
C CYS A 20 9.36 -5.70 -39.33
N ASP A 21 8.41 -5.07 -40.02
CA ASP A 21 8.62 -3.90 -40.87
C ASP A 21 8.55 -2.57 -40.10
N GLU A 22 8.24 -2.61 -38.80
CA GLU A 22 8.30 -1.47 -37.86
C GLU A 22 7.40 -0.27 -38.18
N THR A 23 6.44 -0.44 -39.09
CA THR A 23 5.46 0.58 -39.46
C THR A 23 4.46 0.86 -38.32
N LYS A 24 4.06 2.13 -38.17
CA LYS A 24 3.09 2.61 -37.15
C LYS A 24 1.81 3.10 -37.84
N PRO A 25 0.61 2.89 -37.27
CA PRO A 25 0.33 2.34 -35.94
C PRO A 25 0.36 0.80 -35.83
N ALA A 26 0.35 0.07 -36.96
CA ALA A 26 0.41 -1.39 -37.00
C ALA A 26 1.38 -1.87 -38.08
N CYS A 27 2.11 -2.95 -37.79
CA CYS A 27 3.07 -3.53 -38.74
C CYS A 27 2.37 -4.34 -39.84
N GLY A 28 2.88 -4.32 -41.07
CA GLY A 28 2.26 -4.98 -42.23
C GLY A 28 2.10 -6.50 -42.07
N ASN A 29 3.01 -7.14 -41.31
CA ASN A 29 2.90 -8.57 -41.00
C ASN A 29 1.79 -8.89 -39.99
N CYS A 30 1.44 -7.97 -39.09
CA CYS A 30 0.28 -8.12 -38.20
C CYS A 30 -1.02 -7.93 -38.98
N VAL A 31 -1.06 -6.93 -39.89
CA VAL A 31 -2.23 -6.65 -40.73
C VAL A 31 -2.55 -7.86 -41.63
N LYS A 32 -1.55 -8.40 -42.33
CA LYS A 32 -1.73 -9.60 -43.17
C LYS A 32 -2.11 -10.85 -42.37
N TYR A 33 -1.66 -10.93 -41.13
CA TYR A 33 -2.00 -12.02 -40.22
C TYR A 33 -3.40 -11.90 -39.62
N GLY A 34 -4.08 -10.76 -39.80
CA GLY A 34 -5.44 -10.54 -39.29
C GLY A 34 -5.50 -10.32 -37.77
N ALA A 35 -4.38 -9.97 -37.13
CA ALA A 35 -4.34 -9.70 -35.68
C ALA A 35 -3.99 -8.24 -35.40
N GLN A 36 -4.56 -7.69 -34.33
CA GLN A 36 -4.23 -6.35 -33.86
C GLN A 36 -2.75 -6.28 -33.45
N CYS A 37 -2.01 -5.29 -33.98
CA CYS A 37 -0.60 -5.12 -33.66
C CYS A 37 -0.45 -4.59 -32.23
N PRO A 38 0.22 -5.32 -31.31
CA PRO A 38 0.36 -4.91 -29.91
C PRO A 38 1.37 -3.77 -29.70
N GLY A 39 1.93 -3.22 -30.78
CA GLY A 39 2.94 -2.17 -30.73
C GLY A 39 4.35 -2.66 -30.37
N TYR A 40 5.23 -1.69 -30.12
CA TYR A 40 6.68 -1.86 -30.03
C TYR A 40 7.22 -1.74 -28.60
N ASP A 41 6.33 -1.69 -27.61
CA ASP A 41 6.72 -1.43 -26.24
C ASP A 41 7.50 -2.61 -25.64
N ARG A 42 8.56 -2.31 -24.88
CA ARG A 42 9.43 -3.30 -24.25
C ARG A 42 9.03 -3.40 -22.79
N SER A 43 8.43 -4.52 -22.39
CA SER A 43 8.35 -4.86 -20.97
C SER A 43 9.78 -4.91 -20.40
N ARG A 44 10.09 -3.99 -19.49
CA ARG A 44 11.39 -3.95 -18.81
C ARG A 44 11.44 -5.15 -17.87
N LYS A 45 12.23 -6.17 -18.20
CA LYS A 45 12.55 -7.25 -17.27
C LYS A 45 13.72 -6.82 -16.40
N PHE A 46 13.47 -6.67 -15.10
CA PHE A 46 14.53 -6.50 -14.11
C PHE A 46 15.18 -7.85 -13.86
N VAL A 47 16.47 -7.97 -14.20
CA VAL A 47 17.28 -9.13 -13.81
C VAL A 47 17.97 -8.77 -12.51
N VAL A 48 17.62 -9.47 -11.43
CA VAL A 48 18.34 -9.35 -10.15
C VAL A 48 19.65 -10.13 -10.31
N GLU A 49 20.67 -9.49 -10.89
CA GLU A 49 22.02 -10.03 -10.90
C GLU A 49 22.71 -9.62 -9.60
N LYS A 50 23.14 -10.61 -8.79
CA LYS A 50 24.00 -10.36 -7.62
C LYS A 50 25.26 -9.66 -8.14
N HIS A 51 25.40 -8.37 -7.85
CA HIS A 51 26.54 -7.56 -8.26
C HIS A 51 27.78 -8.04 -7.48
N GLN A 52 28.40 -9.14 -7.91
CA GLN A 52 29.76 -9.45 -7.49
C GLN A 52 30.67 -8.49 -8.24
N ILE A 53 31.08 -7.43 -7.55
CA ILE A 53 32.17 -6.55 -7.99
C ILE A 53 33.41 -7.45 -8.14
N ARG A 54 33.68 -7.85 -9.38
CA ARG A 54 34.88 -8.60 -9.72
C ARG A 54 36.06 -7.65 -9.54
N GLN A 55 36.79 -7.78 -8.43
CA GLN A 55 38.05 -7.07 -8.22
C GLN A 55 38.97 -7.38 -9.40
N ARG A 56 39.31 -6.35 -10.17
CA ARG A 56 40.19 -6.45 -11.32
C ARG A 56 41.60 -6.76 -10.79
N GLY A 57 41.97 -8.04 -10.81
CA GLY A 57 43.30 -8.52 -10.45
C GLY A 57 44.37 -7.76 -11.24
N LYS A 58 45.35 -7.23 -10.50
CA LYS A 58 46.57 -6.65 -11.03
C LYS A 58 47.29 -7.70 -11.86
N ARG A 59 47.33 -7.50 -13.18
CA ARG A 59 48.27 -8.21 -14.06
C ARG A 59 49.63 -7.54 -13.90
N ALA A 60 50.60 -8.31 -13.43
CA ALA A 60 52.01 -7.96 -13.48
C ALA A 60 52.43 -7.84 -14.95
N ASP A 61 53.23 -6.82 -15.26
CA ASP A 61 54.12 -6.84 -16.42
C ASP A 61 55.41 -6.08 -16.11
N ASN A 62 56.45 -6.58 -16.77
CA ASN A 62 57.84 -6.53 -16.38
C ASN A 62 58.55 -5.18 -16.61
N VAL A 63 59.46 -4.91 -15.67
CA VAL A 63 60.80 -4.34 -15.78
C VAL A 63 61.28 -3.95 -17.20
N VAL A 64 61.53 -2.66 -17.42
CA VAL A 64 62.79 -2.12 -18.01
C VAL A 64 63.13 -0.80 -17.29
N LYS A 65 64.42 -0.58 -17.05
CA LYS A 65 65.07 0.43 -16.19
C LYS A 65 65.71 1.57 -17.04
N PRO A 66 66.37 2.60 -16.47
CA PRO A 66 66.00 4.01 -16.60
C PRO A 66 66.95 4.86 -17.48
N ALA A 67 66.53 6.07 -17.83
CA ALA A 67 67.45 7.14 -18.24
C ALA A 67 66.92 8.52 -17.82
N SER A 68 67.87 9.38 -17.46
CA SER A 68 67.74 10.60 -16.68
C SER A 68 67.45 11.87 -17.51
N CYS A 69 67.13 12.92 -16.74
CA CYS A 69 67.44 14.35 -16.91
C CYS A 69 66.79 15.17 -18.03
N ALA A 70 66.07 16.21 -17.61
CA ALA A 70 66.37 17.64 -17.79
C ALA A 70 65.13 18.48 -18.13
N ALA A 71 65.12 19.67 -17.53
CA ALA A 71 64.06 20.67 -17.56
C ALA A 71 63.87 21.32 -18.95
N ASN A 72 62.61 21.63 -19.31
CA ASN A 72 62.16 23.02 -19.51
C ASN A 72 60.71 23.11 -20.03
N SER A 73 59.96 23.99 -19.36
CA SER A 73 59.07 25.02 -19.89
C SER A 73 57.88 24.67 -20.81
N ASN A 74 56.72 25.05 -20.28
CA ASN A 74 55.60 25.72 -20.94
C ASN A 74 54.82 24.93 -22.00
N THR A 75 53.76 24.28 -21.52
CA THR A 75 52.46 24.29 -22.24
C THR A 75 51.33 24.32 -21.22
N THR A 76 50.75 25.50 -21.06
CA THR A 76 49.47 25.72 -20.40
C THR A 76 48.37 25.03 -21.20
N LEU A 77 47.94 23.85 -20.76
CA LEU A 77 46.69 23.24 -21.21
C LEU A 77 45.59 23.58 -20.19
N SER A 78 44.73 24.48 -20.63
CA SER A 78 43.46 24.86 -20.03
C SER A 78 42.62 23.61 -19.71
N CYS A 79 42.57 23.22 -18.44
CA CYS A 79 41.50 22.36 -17.93
C CYS A 79 40.30 23.26 -17.62
N ARG A 80 39.34 23.29 -18.55
CA ARG A 80 37.97 23.73 -18.26
C ARG A 80 37.46 22.94 -17.05
N PRO A 81 36.97 23.59 -15.98
CA PRO A 81 36.11 22.91 -15.03
C PRO A 81 34.85 22.49 -15.80
N GLY A 82 34.65 21.18 -15.97
CA GLY A 82 33.33 20.67 -16.34
C GLY A 82 32.30 21.19 -15.33
N PRO A 83 31.05 21.46 -15.73
CA PRO A 83 30.08 22.06 -14.83
C PRO A 83 29.92 21.17 -13.60
N LEU A 84 30.31 21.73 -12.46
CA LEU A 84 29.99 21.27 -11.13
C LEU A 84 28.50 20.89 -11.09
N VAL A 85 28.22 19.76 -10.44
CA VAL A 85 26.93 19.29 -9.95
C VAL A 85 25.89 20.41 -9.99
N ARG A 86 25.00 20.35 -10.99
CA ARG A 86 23.87 21.28 -11.11
C ARG A 86 23.09 21.18 -9.79
N ALA A 87 23.06 22.28 -9.04
CA ALA A 87 22.26 22.39 -7.82
C ALA A 87 20.85 21.83 -8.09
N PRO A 88 20.21 21.12 -7.13
CA PRO A 88 18.88 20.58 -7.33
C PRO A 88 17.98 21.76 -7.68
N LEU A 89 17.41 21.73 -8.88
CA LEU A 89 16.40 22.69 -9.29
C LEU A 89 15.24 22.48 -8.32
N THR A 90 14.95 23.45 -7.46
CA THR A 90 13.78 23.36 -6.59
C THR A 90 12.55 23.15 -7.47
N LEU A 91 11.68 22.21 -7.09
CA LEU A 91 10.42 21.86 -7.76
C LEU A 91 9.63 23.10 -8.22
N ALA A 92 9.66 24.16 -7.42
CA ALA A 92 9.05 25.45 -7.70
C ALA A 92 9.63 26.18 -8.93
N ARG A 93 10.93 26.05 -9.21
CA ARG A 93 11.60 26.67 -10.37
C ARG A 93 11.39 25.87 -11.65
N SER A 94 11.31 24.53 -11.58
CA SER A 94 10.99 23.69 -12.75
C SER A 94 9.55 23.85 -13.22
N LEU A 95 8.65 24.22 -12.31
CA LEU A 95 7.23 24.34 -12.57
C LEU A 95 6.79 25.75 -13.03
N GLN A 96 7.66 26.77 -12.93
CA GLN A 96 7.29 28.18 -13.11
C GLN A 96 6.01 28.58 -12.34
N LEU A 97 5.68 27.86 -11.26
CA LEU A 97 4.43 28.07 -10.56
C LEU A 97 4.47 29.42 -9.86
N PRO A 98 3.39 30.23 -9.95
CA PRO A 98 3.29 31.45 -9.16
C PRO A 98 3.43 31.08 -7.69
N ARG A 99 4.49 31.57 -7.02
CA ARG A 99 4.76 31.28 -5.60
C ARG A 99 3.56 31.59 -4.71
N ALA A 100 2.79 32.62 -5.07
CA ALA A 100 1.54 32.98 -4.41
C ALA A 100 0.47 31.89 -4.54
N GLN A 101 0.36 31.23 -5.70
CA GLN A 101 -0.57 30.13 -5.92
C GLN A 101 -0.15 28.88 -5.13
N VAL A 102 1.15 28.59 -5.06
CA VAL A 102 1.66 27.45 -4.26
C VAL A 102 1.39 27.69 -2.78
N LEU A 103 1.68 28.90 -2.27
CA LEU A 103 1.40 29.27 -0.88
C LEU A 103 -0.10 29.29 -0.59
N TYR A 104 -0.92 29.85 -1.49
CA TYR A 104 -2.38 29.84 -1.38
C TYR A 104 -2.91 28.40 -1.35
N ASN A 105 -2.44 27.55 -2.26
CA ASN A 105 -2.81 26.15 -2.29
C ASN A 105 -2.32 25.42 -1.04
N MET A 106 -1.12 25.69 -0.51
CA MET A 106 -0.63 25.11 0.75
C MET A 106 -1.48 25.53 1.95
N ILE A 107 -1.87 26.81 2.03
CA ILE A 107 -2.74 27.33 3.08
C ILE A 107 -4.13 26.72 2.97
N GLN A 108 -4.72 26.71 1.77
CA GLN A 108 -6.01 26.08 1.52
C GLN A 108 -5.95 24.58 1.79
N SER A 109 -4.85 23.91 1.44
CA SER A 109 -4.58 22.50 1.73
C SER A 109 -4.55 22.23 3.22
N SER A 110 -3.82 23.05 3.99
CA SER A 110 -3.77 22.94 5.44
C SER A 110 -5.14 23.18 6.07
N TYR A 111 -5.91 24.13 5.53
CA TYR A 111 -7.29 24.38 5.97
C TYR A 111 -8.21 23.20 5.62
N MET A 112 -8.08 22.60 4.44
CA MET A 112 -8.88 21.43 4.04
C MET A 112 -8.54 20.19 4.87
N ILE A 113 -7.25 19.94 5.12
CA ILE A 113 -6.79 18.85 6.00
C ILE A 113 -7.37 19.07 7.41
N SER A 114 -7.35 20.30 7.93
CA SER A 114 -7.89 20.63 9.25
C SER A 114 -9.42 20.68 9.33
N ALA A 115 -10.12 21.04 8.26
CA ALA A 115 -11.57 21.12 8.21
C ALA A 115 -12.24 19.73 8.07
N ALA A 116 -11.56 18.79 7.41
CA ALA A 116 -12.01 17.41 7.31
C ALA A 116 -11.50 16.59 8.50
N THR A 117 -12.31 16.48 9.56
CA THR A 117 -12.00 15.73 10.80
C THR A 117 -11.41 14.33 10.56
N ASP A 118 -11.90 13.64 9.53
CA ASP A 118 -11.45 12.30 9.16
C ASP A 118 -10.02 12.27 8.55
N ILE A 119 -9.67 13.26 7.71
CA ILE A 119 -8.32 13.37 7.11
C ILE A 119 -7.34 13.91 8.14
N TYR A 120 -7.78 14.89 8.94
CA TYR A 120 -7.01 15.44 10.05
C TYR A 120 -6.55 14.34 11.01
N SER A 121 -7.39 13.35 11.29
CA SER A 121 -7.03 12.25 12.21
C SER A 121 -5.88 11.37 11.68
N ILE A 122 -5.77 11.18 10.36
CA ILE A 122 -4.73 10.35 9.74
C ILE A 122 -3.44 11.13 9.48
N LEU A 123 -3.55 12.44 9.27
CA LEU A 123 -2.45 13.34 8.93
C LEU A 123 -2.19 14.41 9.99
N SER A 124 -2.65 14.20 11.22
CA SER A 124 -2.49 15.12 12.36
C SER A 124 -1.02 15.41 12.65
N TRP A 125 -0.14 14.49 12.27
CA TRP A 125 1.30 14.58 12.38
C TRP A 125 1.98 15.37 11.25
N VAL A 126 1.27 15.82 10.20
CA VAL A 126 1.89 16.61 9.13
C VAL A 126 2.33 17.97 9.68
N ALA A 127 3.64 18.12 9.87
CA ALA A 127 4.26 19.29 10.48
C ALA A 127 4.26 20.49 9.53
N VAL A 128 3.21 21.33 9.62
CA VAL A 128 3.02 22.52 8.76
C VAL A 128 4.19 23.52 8.89
N ASP A 129 4.82 23.58 10.06
CA ASP A 129 6.02 24.41 10.32
C ASP A 129 7.26 23.96 9.53
N ARG A 130 7.24 22.76 8.94
CA ARG A 130 8.30 22.23 8.07
C ARG A 130 8.10 22.56 6.60
N LEU A 131 6.95 23.10 6.21
CA LEU A 131 6.67 23.50 4.84
C LEU A 131 7.55 24.69 4.41
N GLY A 132 7.88 24.74 3.13
CA GLY A 132 8.73 25.77 2.51
C GLY A 132 10.23 25.53 2.70
N LYS A 133 10.64 24.47 3.43
CA LYS A 133 12.05 24.15 3.69
C LYS A 133 12.62 23.12 2.70
N ARG A 134 11.78 22.21 2.19
CA ARG A 134 12.21 21.06 1.37
C ARG A 134 11.26 20.87 0.20
N ALA A 135 11.76 21.07 -1.02
CA ALA A 135 10.95 21.00 -2.24
C ALA A 135 10.22 19.67 -2.45
N LEU A 136 10.81 18.55 -2.01
CA LEU A 136 10.18 17.24 -2.05
C LEU A 136 8.93 17.17 -1.15
N LEU A 137 9.05 17.59 0.11
CA LEU A 137 7.93 17.62 1.06
C LEU A 137 6.83 18.57 0.60
N ASP A 138 7.23 19.76 0.15
CA ASP A 138 6.31 20.77 -0.37
C ASP A 138 5.52 20.23 -1.57
N GLY A 139 6.20 19.53 -2.48
CA GLY A 139 5.59 18.88 -3.63
C GLY A 139 4.61 17.77 -3.23
N ALA A 140 5.01 16.91 -2.29
CA ALA A 140 4.16 15.82 -1.81
C ALA A 140 2.87 16.35 -1.16
N VAL A 141 2.98 17.28 -0.21
CA VAL A 141 1.83 17.91 0.47
C VAL A 141 0.93 18.62 -0.54
N CYS A 142 1.51 19.44 -1.43
CA CYS A 142 0.75 20.19 -2.42
C CYS A 142 0.02 19.27 -3.41
N SER A 143 0.68 18.20 -3.89
CA SER A 143 0.04 17.24 -4.80
C SER A 143 -1.14 16.55 -4.13
N PHE A 144 -0.97 16.06 -2.90
CA PHE A 144 -2.02 15.34 -2.19
C PHE A 144 -3.24 16.21 -1.92
N ALA A 145 -3.02 17.40 -1.37
CA ALA A 145 -4.12 18.23 -0.95
C ALA A 145 -4.84 18.94 -2.12
N LEU A 146 -4.13 19.29 -3.20
CA LEU A 146 -4.80 19.72 -4.44
C LEU A 146 -5.68 18.63 -5.03
N HIS A 147 -5.24 17.36 -4.94
CA HIS A 147 -6.04 16.25 -5.42
C HIS A 147 -7.35 16.13 -4.62
N LEU A 148 -7.25 16.16 -3.29
CA LEU A 148 -8.42 16.10 -2.41
C LEU A 148 -9.37 17.28 -2.65
N ALA A 149 -8.84 18.51 -2.72
CA ALA A 149 -9.64 19.70 -2.99
C ALA A 149 -10.34 19.61 -4.35
N GLY A 150 -9.61 19.25 -5.42
CA GLY A 150 -10.18 19.10 -6.75
C GLY A 150 -11.25 18.01 -6.84
N LYS A 151 -11.11 16.91 -6.08
CA LYS A 151 -12.16 15.88 -5.98
C LYS A 151 -13.40 16.39 -5.28
N GLN A 152 -13.24 17.12 -4.18
CA GLN A 152 -14.37 17.67 -3.40
C GLN A 152 -15.11 18.76 -4.17
N THR A 153 -14.40 19.63 -4.89
CA THR A 153 -15.01 20.70 -5.69
C THR A 153 -15.36 20.28 -7.12
N SER A 154 -15.06 19.04 -7.50
CA SER A 154 -15.17 18.56 -8.89
C SER A 154 -14.37 19.41 -9.91
N ASP A 155 -13.27 20.00 -9.46
CA ASP A 155 -12.38 20.81 -10.28
C ASP A 155 -11.32 19.96 -10.99
N SER A 156 -11.52 19.77 -12.30
CA SER A 156 -10.63 18.98 -13.14
C SER A 156 -9.24 19.61 -13.34
N GLU A 157 -9.12 20.94 -13.22
CA GLU A 157 -7.84 21.64 -13.38
C GLU A 157 -6.97 21.40 -12.15
N LEU A 158 -7.54 21.52 -10.94
CA LEU A 158 -6.84 21.17 -9.70
C LEU A 158 -6.40 19.70 -9.70
N ILE A 159 -7.26 18.78 -10.18
CA ILE A 159 -6.90 17.37 -10.33
C ILE A 159 -5.74 17.19 -11.32
N ALA A 160 -5.75 17.85 -12.47
CA ALA A 160 -4.67 17.76 -13.46
C ALA A 160 -3.35 18.35 -12.94
N GLN A 161 -3.43 19.48 -12.24
CA GLN A 161 -2.28 20.12 -11.60
C GLN A 161 -1.68 19.23 -10.51
N SER A 162 -2.54 18.62 -9.67
CA SER A 162 -2.11 17.70 -8.61
C SER A 162 -1.26 16.54 -9.15
N ARG A 163 -1.67 15.95 -10.28
CA ARG A 163 -0.94 14.87 -10.97
C ARG A 163 0.40 15.33 -11.53
N SER A 164 0.47 16.57 -12.04
CA SER A 164 1.72 17.13 -12.56
C SER A 164 2.74 17.34 -11.43
N ILE A 165 2.30 17.85 -10.28
CA ILE A 165 3.15 18.04 -9.10
C ILE A 165 3.57 16.69 -8.53
N TYR A 166 2.65 15.72 -8.46
CA TYR A 166 2.92 14.35 -8.03
C TYR A 166 4.08 13.70 -8.82
N VAL A 167 4.06 13.79 -10.16
CA VAL A 167 5.12 13.22 -11.01
C VAL A 167 6.48 13.86 -10.71
N LEU A 168 6.51 15.17 -10.46
CA LEU A 168 7.76 15.86 -10.13
C LEU A 168 8.25 15.50 -8.73
N ALA A 169 7.35 15.43 -7.75
CA ALA A 169 7.68 14.99 -6.40
C ALA A 169 8.21 13.54 -6.38
N LEU A 170 7.65 12.65 -7.20
CA LEU A 170 8.18 11.30 -7.39
C LEU A 170 9.60 11.28 -7.98
N ASN A 171 9.90 12.14 -8.95
CA ASN A 171 11.25 12.23 -9.53
C ASN A 171 12.27 12.72 -8.48
N GLU A 172 11.89 13.72 -7.68
CA GLU A 172 12.72 14.18 -6.56
C GLU A 172 12.88 13.13 -5.48
N LEU A 173 11.81 12.40 -5.12
CA LEU A 173 11.88 11.28 -4.17
C LEU A 173 12.90 10.23 -4.64
N GLN A 174 12.85 9.85 -5.92
CA GLN A 174 13.82 8.91 -6.49
C GLN A 174 15.26 9.43 -6.46
N ALA A 175 15.48 10.74 -6.61
CA ALA A 175 16.81 11.32 -6.50
C ALA A 175 17.31 11.31 -5.05
N VAL A 176 16.46 11.72 -4.11
CA VAL A 176 16.76 11.78 -2.67
C VAL A 176 17.02 10.39 -2.09
N LEU A 177 16.26 9.37 -2.51
CA LEU A 177 16.48 7.97 -2.08
C LEU A 177 17.84 7.40 -2.53
N ARG A 178 18.50 8.00 -3.54
CA ARG A 178 19.85 7.61 -3.98
C ARG A 178 20.95 8.46 -3.34
N HIS A 179 20.59 9.49 -2.60
CA HIS A 179 21.54 10.36 -1.92
C HIS A 179 22.10 9.65 -0.66
N PRO A 180 23.41 9.72 -0.36
CA PRO A 180 24.02 8.97 0.74
C PRO A 180 23.42 9.20 2.15
N SER A 181 22.95 10.42 2.43
CA SER A 181 22.40 10.81 3.75
C SER A 181 20.91 11.20 3.74
N GLU A 182 20.42 11.83 2.68
CA GLU A 182 19.06 12.40 2.65
C GLU A 182 17.96 11.34 2.54
N TRP A 183 18.30 10.12 2.09
CA TRP A 183 17.35 9.02 2.00
C TRP A 183 16.69 8.71 3.36
N SER A 184 17.44 8.86 4.46
CA SER A 184 16.97 8.52 5.82
C SER A 184 16.35 9.71 6.56
N ALA A 185 16.22 10.87 5.92
CA ALA A 185 15.63 12.05 6.54
C ALA A 185 14.13 11.87 6.82
N PRO A 186 13.59 12.43 7.91
CA PRO A 186 12.16 12.37 8.23
C PRO A 186 11.28 12.97 7.12
N GLU A 187 11.72 14.06 6.50
CA GLU A 187 11.00 14.69 5.39
C GLU A 187 10.89 13.76 4.17
N THR A 188 11.89 12.91 3.94
CA THR A 188 11.88 11.92 2.86
C THR A 188 10.82 10.85 3.13
N LEU A 189 10.74 10.34 4.35
CA LEU A 189 9.70 9.38 4.74
C LEU A 189 8.30 10.00 4.65
N CYS A 190 8.12 11.19 5.21
CA CYS A 190 6.86 11.92 5.14
C CYS A 190 6.38 12.09 3.69
N SER A 191 7.29 12.50 2.81
CA SER A 191 6.99 12.69 1.39
C SER A 191 6.60 11.38 0.72
N ALA A 192 7.29 10.27 1.02
CA ALA A 192 6.92 8.95 0.49
C ALA A 192 5.50 8.54 0.95
N ILE A 193 5.19 8.70 2.24
CA ILE A 193 3.87 8.39 2.80
C ILE A 193 2.77 9.23 2.13
N LEU A 194 2.96 10.54 2.00
CA LEU A 194 2.00 11.44 1.36
C LEU A 194 1.78 11.13 -0.12
N LEU A 195 2.84 10.76 -0.84
CA LEU A 195 2.72 10.33 -2.24
C LEU A 195 2.01 8.97 -2.35
N CYS A 196 2.21 8.05 -1.40
CA CYS A 196 1.42 6.82 -1.33
C CYS A 196 -0.06 7.11 -1.05
N PHE A 197 -0.37 8.04 -0.13
CA PHE A 197 -1.74 8.49 0.08
C PHE A 197 -2.32 9.09 -1.19
N PHE A 198 -1.59 9.93 -1.93
CA PHE A 198 -2.04 10.42 -3.23
C PHE A 198 -2.48 9.30 -4.16
N GLU A 199 -1.73 8.20 -4.24
CA GLU A 199 -2.10 7.06 -5.08
C GLU A 199 -3.42 6.40 -4.67
N LEU A 200 -3.70 6.30 -3.36
CA LEU A 200 -4.95 5.73 -2.85
C LEU A 200 -6.19 6.49 -3.36
N PHE A 201 -6.09 7.81 -3.49
CA PHE A 201 -7.19 8.67 -3.93
C PHE A 201 -7.23 8.83 -5.45
N ALA A 202 -6.09 9.16 -6.06
CA ALA A 202 -6.05 9.57 -7.44
C ALA A 202 -6.23 8.41 -8.42
N GLY A 203 -5.74 7.23 -8.05
CA GLY A 203 -5.48 6.14 -8.97
C GLY A 203 -4.41 6.55 -9.96
N THR A 204 -3.43 5.68 -10.19
CA THR A 204 -2.37 5.99 -11.17
C THR A 204 -2.60 5.19 -12.44
N THR A 205 -1.81 4.14 -12.64
CA THR A 205 -1.83 3.29 -13.83
C THR A 205 -2.58 1.99 -13.58
N ALA A 206 -2.63 1.54 -12.33
CA ALA A 206 -3.35 0.35 -11.88
C ALA A 206 -3.87 0.57 -10.44
N PRO A 207 -4.94 -0.13 -10.03
CA PRO A 207 -5.54 0.04 -8.69
C PRO A 207 -4.65 -0.49 -7.55
N ASP A 208 -3.59 -1.24 -7.85
CA ASP A 208 -2.67 -1.87 -6.89
C ASP A 208 -1.30 -1.18 -6.80
N THR A 209 -1.06 -0.07 -7.50
CA THR A 209 0.27 0.61 -7.46
C THR A 209 0.64 1.08 -6.07
N TRP A 210 -0.36 1.53 -5.30
CA TRP A 210 -0.15 2.02 -3.94
C TRP A 210 0.38 0.93 -3.01
N LEU A 211 0.09 -0.35 -3.27
CA LEU A 211 0.63 -1.47 -2.49
C LEU A 211 2.14 -1.63 -2.73
N GLN A 212 2.58 -1.43 -3.97
CA GLN A 212 4.01 -1.43 -4.29
C GLN A 212 4.72 -0.23 -3.65
N HIS A 213 4.06 0.94 -3.63
CA HIS A 213 4.58 2.12 -2.93
C HIS A 213 4.65 1.87 -1.41
N ALA A 214 3.59 1.36 -0.79
CA ALA A 214 3.54 1.00 0.61
C ALA A 214 4.65 0.01 0.99
N LYS A 215 4.91 -1.00 0.15
CA LYS A 215 6.04 -1.92 0.32
C LYS A 215 7.39 -1.18 0.28
N GLY A 216 7.57 -0.24 -0.64
CA GLY A 216 8.75 0.63 -0.68
C GLY A 216 8.94 1.46 0.58
N ILE A 217 7.85 1.98 1.15
CA ILE A 217 7.85 2.69 2.43
C ILE A 217 8.23 1.75 3.57
N GLY A 218 7.71 0.52 3.60
CA GLY A 218 8.09 -0.50 4.57
C GLY A 218 9.59 -0.80 4.54
N ILE A 219 10.17 -0.97 3.35
CA ILE A 219 11.62 -1.14 3.17
C ILE A 219 12.39 0.09 3.67
N LEU A 220 11.91 1.30 3.36
CA LEU A 220 12.54 2.54 3.82
C LEU A 220 12.52 2.63 5.35
N MET A 221 11.37 2.38 5.99
CA MET A 221 11.26 2.36 7.45
C MET A 221 12.19 1.32 8.05
N GLU A 222 12.21 0.11 7.50
CA GLU A 222 13.05 -0.99 7.95
C GLU A 222 14.55 -0.65 7.89
N GLN A 223 15.02 -0.05 6.79
CA GLN A 223 16.41 0.39 6.62
C GLN A 223 16.82 1.50 7.59
N ARG A 224 15.88 2.38 7.97
CA ARG A 224 16.11 3.41 9.01
C ARG A 224 16.21 2.80 10.42
N GLY A 225 15.70 1.59 10.61
CA GLY A 225 15.74 0.85 11.86
C GLY A 225 14.71 1.33 12.89
N PRO A 226 14.35 0.49 13.88
CA PRO A 226 13.29 0.80 14.84
C PRO A 226 13.62 2.02 15.71
N THR A 227 14.89 2.26 16.03
CA THR A 227 15.33 3.42 16.82
C THR A 227 14.95 4.75 16.17
N ALA A 228 14.96 4.84 14.84
CA ALA A 228 14.54 6.05 14.13
C ALA A 228 13.04 6.36 14.34
N HIS A 229 12.23 5.36 14.67
CA HIS A 229 10.78 5.48 14.89
C HIS A 229 10.40 5.38 16.36
N ALA A 230 11.37 5.54 17.27
CA ALA A 230 11.12 5.42 18.70
C ALA A 230 10.36 6.64 19.26
N GLU A 231 10.53 7.83 18.70
CA GLU A 231 9.95 9.07 19.21
C GLU A 231 9.65 10.11 18.12
N GLY A 232 8.93 11.15 18.51
CA GLY A 232 8.67 12.33 17.69
C GLY A 232 7.95 12.02 16.37
N TRP A 233 8.39 12.69 15.31
CA TRP A 233 7.68 12.73 14.04
C TRP A 233 7.71 11.39 13.29
N ASP A 234 8.84 10.68 13.35
CA ASP A 234 8.99 9.37 12.72
C ASP A 234 8.14 8.30 13.39
N ALA A 235 8.03 8.35 14.74
CA ALA A 235 7.09 7.50 15.46
C ALA A 235 5.65 7.78 15.03
N ALA A 236 5.23 9.04 14.97
CA ALA A 236 3.88 9.40 14.52
C ALA A 236 3.58 8.89 13.10
N MET A 237 4.53 9.03 12.18
CA MET A 237 4.43 8.48 10.81
C MET A 237 4.25 6.96 10.78
N LEU A 238 5.02 6.22 11.59
CA LEU A 238 4.86 4.78 11.72
C LEU A 238 3.47 4.43 12.28
N LEU A 239 3.04 5.08 13.36
CA LEU A 239 1.76 4.80 14.02
C LEU A 239 0.55 5.05 13.10
N SER A 240 0.58 6.11 12.29
CA SER A 240 -0.47 6.40 11.32
C SER A 240 -0.44 5.49 10.09
N PHE A 241 0.74 5.04 9.65
CA PHE A 241 0.89 4.25 8.42
C PHE A 241 0.91 2.73 8.65
N ARG A 242 1.07 2.25 9.90
CA ARG A 242 1.17 0.82 10.25
C ARG A 242 -0.01 -0.02 9.73
N GLY A 243 -1.23 0.53 9.74
CA GLY A 243 -2.40 -0.14 9.18
C GLY A 243 -2.21 -0.49 7.71
N ILE A 244 -1.76 0.46 6.88
CA ILE A 244 -1.48 0.25 5.45
C ILE A 244 -0.37 -0.77 5.25
N LEU A 245 0.69 -0.73 6.07
CA LEU A 245 1.79 -1.69 5.98
C LEU A 245 1.32 -3.11 6.31
N ILE A 246 0.54 -3.29 7.38
CA ILE A 246 -0.03 -4.59 7.76
C ILE A 246 -0.94 -5.10 6.64
N MET A 247 -1.81 -4.25 6.10
CA MET A 247 -2.69 -4.62 4.99
C MET A 247 -1.92 -4.99 3.72
N SER A 248 -0.86 -4.25 3.41
CA SER A 248 0.01 -4.55 2.27
C SER A 248 0.70 -5.91 2.42
N ASP A 249 1.15 -6.25 3.62
CA ASP A 249 1.78 -7.56 3.89
C ASP A 249 0.77 -8.70 3.85
N MET A 250 -0.44 -8.51 4.39
CA MET A 250 -1.52 -9.49 4.36
C MET A 250 -1.90 -9.91 2.93
N PHE A 251 -2.04 -8.95 2.02
CA PHE A 251 -2.49 -9.23 0.65
C PHE A 251 -1.35 -9.44 -0.35
N TYR A 252 -0.15 -8.93 -0.07
CA TYR A 252 1.02 -9.01 -0.95
C TYR A 252 2.28 -9.35 -0.16
N PRO A 253 2.31 -10.52 0.51
CA PRO A 253 3.36 -10.87 1.45
C PRO A 253 4.74 -10.96 0.77
N GLY A 254 5.75 -10.53 1.52
CA GLY A 254 7.16 -10.74 1.16
C GLY A 254 7.59 -12.21 1.26
N LYS A 255 8.79 -12.49 0.73
CA LYS A 255 9.48 -13.76 0.99
C LYS A 255 9.98 -13.82 2.43
N ASP A 256 10.55 -12.73 2.90
CA ASP A 256 11.08 -12.58 4.25
C ASP A 256 9.96 -12.33 5.27
N GLN A 257 10.27 -12.55 6.55
CA GLN A 257 9.36 -12.22 7.64
C GLN A 257 9.02 -10.72 7.63
N PHE A 258 7.74 -10.39 7.75
CA PHE A 258 7.29 -9.01 7.82
C PHE A 258 7.94 -8.28 9.00
N PHE A 259 8.54 -7.13 8.72
CA PHE A 259 9.45 -6.49 9.65
C PHE A 259 8.80 -6.08 10.97
N LEU A 260 7.51 -5.73 10.95
CA LEU A 260 6.73 -5.35 12.12
C LEU A 260 6.44 -6.51 13.08
N LEU A 261 6.55 -7.77 12.61
CA LEU A 261 6.44 -8.94 13.50
C LEU A 261 7.69 -9.13 14.38
N ARG A 262 8.82 -8.51 14.03
CA ARG A 262 10.08 -8.70 14.75
C ARG A 262 10.04 -7.98 16.11
N PRO A 263 10.59 -8.57 17.19
CA PRO A 263 10.50 -8.02 18.55
C PRO A 263 10.96 -6.56 18.67
N ALA A 264 12.00 -6.17 17.93
CA ALA A 264 12.52 -4.80 17.96
C ALA A 264 11.53 -3.75 17.41
N TRP A 265 10.57 -4.16 16.57
CA TRP A 265 9.56 -3.29 15.98
C TRP A 265 8.26 -3.23 16.78
N GLN A 266 7.93 -4.30 17.51
CA GLN A 266 6.72 -4.38 18.33
C GLN A 266 6.63 -3.24 19.35
N GLN A 267 7.77 -2.79 19.87
CA GLN A 267 7.78 -1.73 20.88
C GLN A 267 7.46 -0.35 20.28
N VAL A 268 7.97 -0.04 19.08
CA VAL A 268 7.81 1.26 18.41
C VAL A 268 6.50 1.39 17.65
N MET A 269 5.81 0.26 17.44
CA MET A 269 4.44 0.24 16.94
C MET A 269 3.39 0.71 17.97
N LEU A 270 3.77 1.08 19.18
CA LEU A 270 2.83 1.49 20.23
C LEU A 270 2.99 2.99 20.52
N ASP A 271 1.90 3.74 20.57
CA ASP A 271 1.90 5.12 21.03
C ASP A 271 2.15 5.20 22.54
N ARG A 272 1.58 4.29 23.35
CA ARG A 272 1.77 4.24 24.82
C ARG A 272 1.41 5.54 25.55
N GLY A 273 0.34 6.21 25.13
CA GLY A 273 -0.11 7.46 25.77
C GLY A 273 0.83 8.64 25.50
N ARG A 274 1.56 8.62 24.38
CA ARG A 274 2.38 9.77 23.95
C ARG A 274 1.54 10.80 23.20
N HIS A 275 0.34 10.44 22.77
CA HIS A 275 -0.57 11.28 22.01
C HIS A 275 0.06 11.81 20.71
N LEU A 276 0.85 10.98 20.01
CA LEU A 276 1.54 11.41 18.79
C LEU A 276 0.59 11.59 17.61
N ILE A 277 -0.49 10.79 17.59
CA ILE A 277 -1.52 10.79 16.54
C ILE A 277 -2.93 10.97 17.11
N HIS A 278 -3.04 11.14 18.44
CA HIS A 278 -4.29 11.26 19.17
C HIS A 278 -4.39 12.66 19.80
N PRO A 279 -5.59 13.26 19.86
CA PRO A 279 -5.82 14.46 20.66
C PRO A 279 -5.45 14.26 22.14
N ALA A 280 -5.12 15.35 22.84
CA ALA A 280 -4.71 15.32 24.24
C ALA A 280 -5.83 14.83 25.18
N GLU A 281 -7.09 14.94 24.75
CA GLU A 281 -8.28 14.58 25.51
C GLU A 281 -8.55 13.07 25.52
N ILE A 282 -7.92 12.30 24.62
CA ILE A 282 -8.14 10.85 24.53
C ILE A 282 -7.43 10.15 25.69
N PRO A 283 -8.11 9.37 26.54
CA PRO A 283 -7.47 8.70 27.66
C PRO A 283 -6.37 7.70 27.24
N ASP A 284 -5.30 7.60 28.03
CA ASP A 284 -4.20 6.64 27.83
C ASP A 284 -4.68 5.20 27.68
N GLU A 285 -5.75 4.83 28.40
CA GLU A 285 -6.38 3.52 28.30
C GLU A 285 -6.97 3.27 26.92
N THR A 286 -7.65 4.26 26.33
CA THR A 286 -8.16 4.18 24.96
C THR A 286 -7.02 4.01 23.96
N ILE A 287 -5.92 4.73 24.16
CA ILE A 287 -4.71 4.60 23.32
C ILE A 287 -4.09 3.21 23.44
N ARG A 288 -3.98 2.68 24.67
CA ARG A 288 -3.47 1.31 24.93
C ARG A 288 -4.30 0.25 24.21
N VAL A 289 -5.63 0.35 24.28
CA VAL A 289 -6.53 -0.58 23.58
C VAL A 289 -6.42 -0.42 22.07
N ALA A 290 -6.26 0.81 21.56
CA ALA A 290 -6.00 1.04 20.14
C ALA A 290 -4.67 0.45 19.67
N ASP A 291 -3.60 0.57 20.46
CA ASP A 291 -2.31 -0.06 20.20
C ASP A 291 -2.39 -1.60 20.22
N ALA A 292 -3.15 -2.16 21.17
CA ALA A 292 -3.37 -3.60 21.27
C ALA A 292 -4.10 -4.16 20.04
N PHE A 293 -5.01 -3.40 19.43
CA PHE A 293 -5.66 -3.78 18.18
C PHE A 293 -4.63 -4.03 17.07
N PHE A 294 -3.70 -3.10 16.84
CA PHE A 294 -2.67 -3.25 15.81
C PHE A 294 -1.65 -4.34 16.16
N THR A 295 -1.38 -4.54 17.46
CA THR A 295 -0.55 -5.65 17.95
C THR A 295 -1.17 -7.01 17.61
N ASN A 296 -2.48 -7.14 17.74
CA ASN A 296 -3.18 -8.36 17.33
C ASN A 296 -3.29 -8.45 15.80
N LEU A 297 -3.59 -7.35 15.12
CA LEU A 297 -3.79 -7.33 13.66
C LEU A 297 -2.54 -7.77 12.90
N VAL A 298 -1.35 -7.33 13.31
CA VAL A 298 -0.10 -7.75 12.64
C VAL A 298 0.12 -9.26 12.74
N GLN A 299 -0.31 -9.91 13.83
CA GLN A 299 -0.16 -11.35 14.06
C GLN A 299 -1.12 -12.20 13.20
N VAL A 300 -2.14 -11.59 12.62
CA VAL A 300 -3.03 -12.26 11.65
C VAL A 300 -2.36 -12.43 10.30
N SER A 301 -1.36 -11.60 9.94
CA SER A 301 -0.68 -11.72 8.64
C SER A 301 -0.12 -13.13 8.35
N PRO A 302 0.68 -13.75 9.25
CA PRO A 302 1.15 -15.12 9.02
C PRO A 302 0.01 -16.14 8.96
N VAL A 303 -1.08 -15.95 9.73
CA VAL A 303 -2.25 -16.84 9.66
C VAL A 303 -2.90 -16.75 8.27
N LEU A 304 -3.12 -15.55 7.75
CA LEU A 304 -3.72 -15.35 6.44
C LEU A 304 -2.85 -15.93 5.32
N LYS A 305 -1.53 -15.70 5.36
CA LYS A 305 -0.57 -16.22 4.37
C LYS A 305 -0.62 -17.75 4.29
N TRP A 306 -0.52 -18.43 5.43
CA TRP A 306 -0.52 -19.89 5.48
C TRP A 306 -1.92 -20.48 5.29
N GLY A 307 -2.94 -19.85 5.84
CA GLY A 307 -4.34 -20.23 5.67
C GLY A 307 -4.78 -20.20 4.21
N TYR A 308 -4.33 -19.20 3.43
CA TYR A 308 -4.55 -19.18 1.99
C TYR A 308 -3.96 -20.42 1.29
N LEU A 309 -2.71 -20.77 1.59
CA LEU A 309 -2.05 -21.94 0.97
C LEU A 309 -2.76 -23.25 1.33
N VAL A 310 -3.15 -23.42 2.59
CA VAL A 310 -3.92 -24.59 3.04
C VAL A 310 -5.28 -24.66 2.35
N ARG A 311 -6.00 -23.53 2.25
CA ARG A 311 -7.29 -23.43 1.55
C ARG A 311 -7.17 -23.84 0.08
N GLU A 312 -6.14 -23.36 -0.62
CA GLU A 312 -5.93 -23.71 -2.03
C GLU A 312 -5.49 -25.17 -2.21
N ALA A 313 -4.68 -25.71 -1.30
CA ALA A 313 -4.33 -27.13 -1.30
C ALA A 313 -5.58 -28.02 -1.09
N ASN A 314 -6.42 -27.69 -0.11
CA ASN A 314 -7.68 -28.38 0.16
C ASN A 314 -8.60 -28.36 -1.07
N LYS A 315 -8.77 -27.20 -1.72
CA LYS A 315 -9.56 -27.07 -2.97
C LYS A 315 -9.00 -27.92 -4.12
N ALA A 316 -7.68 -28.04 -4.21
CA ALA A 316 -7.02 -28.86 -5.22
C ALA A 316 -6.98 -30.36 -4.87
N GLY A 317 -7.49 -30.77 -3.70
CA GLY A 317 -7.40 -32.14 -3.20
C GLY A 317 -5.97 -32.56 -2.86
N ILE A 318 -5.08 -31.60 -2.60
CA ILE A 318 -3.70 -31.82 -2.21
C ILE A 318 -3.64 -31.96 -0.68
N SER A 319 -3.07 -33.07 -0.21
CA SER A 319 -2.86 -33.28 1.22
C SER A 319 -1.77 -32.34 1.75
N VAL A 320 -2.08 -31.64 2.84
CA VAL A 320 -1.13 -30.83 3.62
C VAL A 320 -0.61 -31.67 4.78
N GLU A 321 0.68 -31.54 5.11
CA GLU A 321 1.29 -32.27 6.21
C GLU A 321 0.56 -31.97 7.54
N PRO A 322 0.23 -32.99 8.36
CA PRO A 322 -0.50 -32.79 9.61
C PRO A 322 0.19 -31.83 10.60
N SER A 323 1.52 -31.79 10.62
CA SER A 323 2.29 -30.87 11.46
C SER A 323 2.12 -29.40 11.06
N GLN A 324 1.97 -29.13 9.75
CA GLN A 324 1.74 -27.79 9.21
C GLN A 324 0.32 -27.31 9.52
N LEU A 325 -0.68 -28.19 9.35
CA LEU A 325 -2.06 -27.92 9.75
C LEU A 325 -2.15 -27.63 11.25
N SER A 326 -1.50 -28.45 12.07
CA SER A 326 -1.45 -28.24 13.52
C SER A 326 -0.79 -26.91 13.87
N SER A 327 0.33 -26.55 13.23
CA SER A 327 1.04 -25.29 13.48
C SER A 327 0.19 -24.07 13.12
N LEU A 328 -0.45 -24.08 11.95
CA LEU A 328 -1.36 -23.02 11.52
C LEU A 328 -2.54 -22.89 12.49
N ALA A 329 -3.13 -24.01 12.90
CA ALA A 329 -4.29 -23.98 13.76
C ALA A 329 -3.97 -23.50 15.18
N HIS A 330 -2.81 -23.85 15.75
CA HIS A 330 -2.34 -23.27 17.00
C HIS A 330 -2.16 -21.76 16.87
N LEU A 331 -1.55 -21.29 15.78
CA LEU A 331 -1.36 -19.86 15.54
C LEU A 331 -2.71 -19.13 15.40
N ALA A 332 -3.65 -19.69 14.63
CA ALA A 332 -4.98 -19.12 14.44
C ALA A 332 -5.79 -19.11 15.74
N ALA A 333 -5.74 -20.18 16.54
CA ALA A 333 -6.41 -20.25 17.84
C ALA A 333 -5.84 -19.23 18.84
N ALA A 334 -4.52 -19.08 18.90
CA ALA A 334 -3.88 -18.09 19.76
C ALA A 334 -4.30 -16.66 19.38
N ASN A 335 -4.29 -16.34 18.07
CA ASN A 335 -4.74 -15.05 17.57
C ASN A 335 -6.24 -14.81 17.85
N HIS A 336 -7.08 -15.83 17.71
CA HIS A 336 -8.51 -15.76 18.00
C HIS A 336 -8.76 -15.44 19.48
N ALA A 337 -8.04 -16.09 20.39
CA ALA A 337 -8.12 -15.81 21.81
C ALA A 337 -7.65 -14.39 22.15
N SER A 338 -6.52 -13.94 21.59
CA SER A 338 -6.00 -12.58 21.81
C SER A 338 -6.95 -11.50 21.30
N PHE A 339 -7.57 -11.68 20.13
CA PHE A 339 -8.58 -10.74 19.61
C PHE A 339 -9.87 -10.75 20.43
N THR A 340 -10.29 -11.92 20.92
CA THR A 340 -11.46 -12.03 21.80
C THR A 340 -11.23 -11.23 23.09
N GLN A 341 -10.09 -11.44 23.75
CA GLN A 341 -9.72 -10.67 24.95
C GLN A 341 -9.65 -9.18 24.66
N TRP A 342 -9.03 -8.78 23.54
CA TRP A 342 -8.97 -7.38 23.14
C TRP A 342 -10.38 -6.78 22.95
N TYR A 343 -11.33 -7.53 22.40
CA TYR A 343 -12.68 -7.04 22.20
C TYR A 343 -13.41 -6.80 23.52
N ASP A 344 -13.18 -7.65 24.53
CA ASP A 344 -13.73 -7.44 25.87
C ASP A 344 -13.21 -6.12 26.49
N GLU A 345 -11.90 -5.84 26.34
CA GLU A 345 -11.30 -4.58 26.78
C GLU A 345 -11.83 -3.38 25.99
N PHE A 346 -11.98 -3.52 24.67
CA PHE A 346 -12.50 -2.47 23.79
C PHE A 346 -13.98 -2.16 24.08
N ALA A 347 -14.81 -3.18 24.30
CA ALA A 347 -16.22 -3.01 24.65
C ALA A 347 -16.41 -2.37 26.04
N ALA A 348 -15.43 -2.48 26.93
CA ALA A 348 -15.44 -1.85 28.25
C ALA A 348 -15.06 -0.37 28.24
N LEU A 349 -14.52 0.15 27.14
CA LEU A 349 -14.18 1.58 27.03
C LEU A 349 -15.46 2.43 27.09
N PRO A 350 -15.38 3.68 27.60
CA PRO A 350 -16.51 4.62 27.63
C PRO A 350 -16.77 5.24 26.25
N ILE A 351 -16.81 4.41 25.21
CA ILE A 351 -17.13 4.78 23.84
C ILE A 351 -18.59 4.40 23.57
N PRO A 352 -19.41 5.33 23.05
CA PRO A 352 -20.80 5.03 22.68
C PRO A 352 -20.89 3.81 21.76
N GLN A 353 -21.71 2.83 22.15
CA GLN A 353 -21.99 1.65 21.33
C GLN A 353 -22.79 2.05 20.08
N PRO A 354 -22.65 1.31 18.97
CA PRO A 354 -23.45 1.58 17.78
C PRO A 354 -24.94 1.44 18.09
N ILE A 355 -25.74 2.32 17.51
CA ILE A 355 -27.20 2.25 17.56
C ILE A 355 -27.74 1.67 16.26
N GLU A 356 -28.87 0.98 16.34
CA GLU A 356 -29.61 0.61 15.15
C GLU A 356 -30.45 1.79 14.66
N ALA A 357 -30.33 2.11 13.37
CA ALA A 357 -31.11 3.16 12.73
C ALA A 357 -31.55 2.74 11.33
N ALA A 358 -32.48 3.50 10.75
CA ALA A 358 -32.83 3.33 9.34
C ALA A 358 -31.61 3.66 8.45
N PRO A 359 -31.44 2.96 7.31
CA PRO A 359 -30.39 3.27 6.34
C PRO A 359 -30.51 4.68 5.78
N ILE A 360 -29.40 5.19 5.24
CA ILE A 360 -29.33 6.54 4.67
C ILE A 360 -30.20 6.63 3.42
N ASP A 361 -30.16 5.58 2.61
CA ASP A 361 -31.01 5.40 1.44
C ASP A 361 -31.69 4.02 1.49
N PRO A 362 -32.93 3.94 1.99
CA PRO A 362 -33.67 2.68 2.06
C PRO A 362 -33.87 1.98 0.71
N ALA A 363 -33.78 2.69 -0.42
CA ALA A 363 -33.96 2.08 -1.73
C ALA A 363 -32.72 1.32 -2.23
N SER A 364 -31.53 1.65 -1.71
CA SER A 364 -30.27 1.02 -2.10
C SER A 364 -29.58 0.24 -0.98
N SER A 365 -30.08 0.37 0.26
CA SER A 365 -29.61 -0.43 1.39
C SER A 365 -29.93 -1.92 1.22
N LEU A 366 -29.01 -2.74 1.70
CA LEU A 366 -29.19 -4.19 1.79
C LEU A 366 -30.04 -4.61 3.01
N TYR A 367 -30.05 -3.78 4.06
CA TYR A 367 -30.71 -4.09 5.34
C TYR A 367 -31.74 -3.03 5.71
N GLU A 368 -32.83 -3.46 6.34
CA GLU A 368 -33.86 -2.56 6.89
C GLU A 368 -33.32 -1.65 8.00
N THR A 369 -32.32 -2.13 8.75
CA THR A 369 -31.60 -1.35 9.76
C THR A 369 -30.09 -1.50 9.63
N VAL A 370 -29.39 -0.40 9.88
CA VAL A 370 -27.92 -0.29 9.82
C VAL A 370 -27.35 0.06 11.20
N LEU A 371 -26.06 -0.19 11.39
CA LEU A 371 -25.33 0.17 12.60
C LEU A 371 -24.70 1.56 12.43
N VAL A 372 -25.12 2.51 13.26
CA VAL A 372 -24.64 3.89 13.23
C VAL A 372 -23.71 4.15 14.40
N TYR A 373 -22.53 4.68 14.08
CA TYR A 373 -21.48 4.98 15.05
C TYR A 373 -21.34 6.49 15.23
N GLU A 374 -21.28 6.94 16.48
CA GLU A 374 -20.91 8.33 16.80
C GLU A 374 -19.46 8.63 16.40
N HIS A 375 -18.58 7.65 16.59
CA HIS A 375 -17.17 7.73 16.22
C HIS A 375 -16.84 6.71 15.12
N PRO A 376 -16.70 7.13 13.85
CA PRO A 376 -16.37 6.23 12.76
C PRO A 376 -15.05 5.47 12.93
N SER A 377 -14.09 6.01 13.68
CA SER A 377 -12.83 5.32 14.02
C SER A 377 -13.09 4.08 14.91
N ALA A 378 -13.98 4.19 15.89
CA ALA A 378 -14.42 3.05 16.70
C ALA A 378 -15.17 2.02 15.84
N GLY A 379 -16.03 2.49 14.92
CA GLY A 379 -16.69 1.62 13.94
C GLY A 379 -15.70 0.86 13.06
N ALA A 380 -14.63 1.50 12.58
CA ALA A 380 -13.57 0.84 11.83
C ALA A 380 -12.84 -0.23 12.67
N MET A 381 -12.64 -0.02 13.98
CA MET A 381 -12.05 -1.01 14.88
C MET A 381 -12.98 -2.22 15.11
N HIS A 382 -14.29 -2.00 15.31
CA HIS A 382 -15.28 -3.09 15.34
C HIS A 382 -15.22 -3.92 14.07
N MET A 383 -15.30 -3.26 12.91
CA MET A 383 -15.27 -3.92 11.61
C MET A 383 -13.95 -4.66 11.37
N GLY A 384 -12.81 -4.09 11.79
CA GLY A 384 -11.50 -4.72 11.66
C GLY A 384 -11.35 -5.95 12.56
N TYR A 385 -11.94 -5.93 13.75
CA TYR A 385 -12.03 -7.09 14.63
C TYR A 385 -12.87 -8.20 14.00
N TRP A 386 -14.10 -7.91 13.57
CA TRP A 386 -14.96 -8.92 12.95
C TRP A 386 -14.32 -9.54 11.70
N ALA A 387 -13.66 -8.72 10.87
CA ALA A 387 -12.92 -9.21 9.71
C ALA A 387 -11.75 -10.13 10.11
N SER A 388 -11.01 -9.77 11.17
CA SER A 388 -9.94 -10.62 11.71
C SER A 388 -10.50 -11.94 12.23
N MET A 389 -11.62 -11.92 12.94
CA MET A 389 -12.30 -13.13 13.43
C MET A 389 -12.76 -14.03 12.28
N LEU A 390 -13.27 -13.47 11.18
CA LEU A 390 -13.60 -14.23 9.96
C LEU A 390 -12.38 -14.98 9.39
N ILE A 391 -11.23 -14.30 9.27
CA ILE A 391 -9.98 -14.93 8.79
C ILE A 391 -9.57 -16.08 9.70
N LEU A 392 -9.62 -15.86 11.02
CA LEU A 392 -9.16 -16.83 12.02
C LEU A 392 -10.08 -18.04 12.10
N GLN A 393 -11.40 -17.85 12.11
CA GLN A 393 -12.39 -18.92 12.09
C GLN A 393 -12.31 -19.75 10.81
N GLU A 394 -12.14 -19.10 9.64
CA GLU A 394 -11.94 -19.79 8.37
C GLU A 394 -10.65 -20.60 8.36
N SER A 395 -9.54 -20.02 8.83
CA SER A 395 -8.24 -20.72 8.90
C SER A 395 -8.30 -21.96 9.80
N LEU A 396 -9.00 -21.85 10.93
CA LEU A 396 -9.26 -22.98 11.84
C LEU A 396 -10.12 -24.07 11.19
N ALA A 397 -11.16 -23.69 10.46
CA ALA A 397 -12.00 -24.62 9.71
C ALA A 397 -11.20 -25.37 8.62
N GLN A 398 -10.35 -24.66 7.88
CA GLN A 398 -9.46 -25.26 6.87
C GLN A 398 -8.43 -26.23 7.47
N CYS A 399 -8.13 -26.11 8.77
CA CYS A 399 -7.29 -27.05 9.52
C CYS A 399 -8.07 -28.19 10.17
N GLY A 400 -9.39 -28.29 9.97
CA GLY A 400 -10.24 -29.32 10.58
C GLY A 400 -10.54 -29.08 12.07
N MET A 401 -10.33 -27.87 12.58
CA MET A 401 -10.63 -27.50 13.98
C MET A 401 -11.57 -26.28 14.05
N PRO A 402 -12.78 -26.34 13.47
CA PRO A 402 -13.69 -25.21 13.44
C PRO A 402 -14.11 -24.79 14.85
N VAL A 403 -14.30 -23.48 15.04
CA VAL A 403 -14.89 -22.93 16.25
C VAL A 403 -16.35 -23.43 16.38
N PRO A 404 -16.85 -23.71 17.60
CA PRO A 404 -18.26 -24.08 17.80
C PRO A 404 -19.21 -23.05 17.17
N ASN A 405 -20.22 -23.53 16.45
CA ASN A 405 -21.19 -22.70 15.72
C ASN A 405 -20.53 -21.70 14.73
N SER A 406 -19.37 -22.05 14.17
CA SER A 406 -18.60 -21.19 13.26
C SER A 406 -19.42 -20.67 12.08
N GLU A 407 -20.28 -21.47 11.45
CA GLU A 407 -21.12 -20.99 10.33
C GLU A 407 -22.06 -19.85 10.76
N ALA A 408 -22.76 -20.02 11.88
CA ALA A 408 -23.65 -19.00 12.43
C ALA A 408 -22.87 -17.76 12.89
N SER A 409 -21.71 -17.97 13.53
CA SER A 409 -20.81 -16.88 13.93
C SER A 409 -20.29 -16.10 12.72
N GLN A 410 -19.84 -16.77 11.66
CA GLN A 410 -19.36 -16.13 10.44
C GLN A 410 -20.46 -15.32 9.75
N ARG A 411 -21.69 -15.85 9.69
CA ARG A 411 -22.84 -15.14 9.15
C ARG A 411 -23.15 -13.86 9.93
N ASP A 412 -23.20 -13.94 11.27
CA ASP A 412 -23.37 -12.78 12.15
C ASP A 412 -22.27 -11.72 11.97
N LEU A 413 -21.00 -12.15 11.88
CA LEU A 413 -19.87 -11.25 11.66
C LEU A 413 -19.93 -10.54 10.29
N VAL A 414 -20.28 -11.27 9.22
CA VAL A 414 -20.47 -10.66 7.89
C VAL A 414 -21.62 -9.66 7.93
N GLU A 415 -22.76 -10.02 8.52
CA GLU A 415 -23.91 -9.12 8.64
C GLU A 415 -23.54 -7.83 9.38
N LYS A 416 -22.88 -7.94 10.54
CA LYS A 416 -22.39 -6.78 11.30
C LYS A 416 -21.46 -5.89 10.48
N ILE A 417 -20.51 -6.48 9.75
CA ILE A 417 -19.64 -5.71 8.85
C ILE A 417 -20.47 -4.95 7.82
N LEU A 418 -21.39 -5.62 7.13
CA LEU A 418 -22.17 -5.01 6.05
C LEU A 418 -23.15 -3.94 6.57
N ARG A 419 -23.80 -4.17 7.71
CA ARG A 419 -24.67 -3.18 8.38
C ARG A 419 -23.91 -1.94 8.87
N SER A 420 -22.59 -2.02 9.07
CA SER A 420 -21.76 -0.87 9.48
C SER A 420 -21.25 -0.03 8.30
N VAL A 421 -21.32 -0.53 7.05
CA VAL A 421 -20.66 0.13 5.91
C VAL A 421 -21.23 1.52 5.64
N GLU A 422 -22.55 1.70 5.70
CA GLU A 422 -23.18 2.99 5.41
C GLU A 422 -22.80 4.08 6.39
N SER A 423 -22.54 3.75 7.66
CA SER A 423 -22.13 4.71 8.68
C SER A 423 -20.62 4.94 8.66
N VAL A 424 -19.82 3.87 8.69
CA VAL A 424 -18.35 3.96 8.79
C VAL A 424 -17.71 4.38 7.45
N GLY A 425 -18.36 4.05 6.34
CA GLY A 425 -17.94 4.33 4.97
C GLY A 425 -18.26 5.75 4.48
N GLN A 426 -18.82 6.63 5.33
CA GLN A 426 -19.06 8.02 4.96
C GLN A 426 -17.78 8.84 4.87
N GLY A 427 -17.87 10.01 4.25
CA GLY A 427 -16.77 10.98 4.21
C GLY A 427 -15.61 10.58 3.29
N THR A 428 -14.58 11.43 3.26
CA THR A 428 -13.47 11.26 2.31
C THR A 428 -12.61 10.04 2.63
N MET A 429 -12.44 9.70 3.92
CA MET A 429 -11.70 8.51 4.36
C MET A 429 -12.59 7.27 4.55
N GLY A 430 -13.89 7.36 4.29
CA GLY A 430 -14.83 6.25 4.45
C GLY A 430 -14.36 4.95 3.79
N PRO A 431 -14.00 4.96 2.50
CA PRO A 431 -13.48 3.78 1.81
C PRO A 431 -12.23 3.17 2.45
N TYR A 432 -11.34 4.00 3.01
CA TYR A 432 -10.16 3.55 3.74
C TYR A 432 -10.55 2.82 5.03
N ARG A 433 -11.54 3.34 5.78
CA ARG A 433 -12.01 2.74 7.04
C ARG A 433 -12.64 1.37 6.85
N VAL A 434 -13.43 1.20 5.79
CA VAL A 434 -14.23 -0.03 5.57
C VAL A 434 -13.55 -1.04 4.65
N GLY A 435 -12.54 -0.62 3.88
CA GLY A 435 -11.99 -1.39 2.76
C GLY A 435 -11.47 -2.78 3.15
N PHE A 436 -10.74 -2.89 4.27
CA PHE A 436 -10.27 -4.19 4.77
C PHE A 436 -11.44 -5.12 5.10
N SER A 437 -12.38 -4.64 5.92
CA SER A 437 -13.45 -5.49 6.43
C SER A 437 -14.41 -5.94 5.34
N ILE A 438 -14.75 -5.06 4.40
CA ILE A 438 -15.55 -5.42 3.22
C ILE A 438 -14.82 -6.45 2.36
N ARG A 439 -13.50 -6.30 2.18
CA ARG A 439 -12.69 -7.26 1.40
C ARG A 439 -12.76 -8.67 1.98
N ILE A 440 -12.68 -8.80 3.30
CA ILE A 440 -12.79 -10.08 3.98
C ILE A 440 -14.23 -10.60 3.95
N ALA A 441 -15.21 -9.77 4.29
CA ALA A 441 -16.62 -10.14 4.27
C ALA A 441 -17.09 -10.64 2.90
N TYR A 442 -16.56 -10.06 1.81
CA TYR A 442 -16.87 -10.47 0.43
C TYR A 442 -16.63 -11.96 0.15
N GLU A 443 -15.58 -12.57 0.73
CA GLU A 443 -15.25 -13.99 0.52
C GLU A 443 -16.37 -14.91 1.04
N LEU A 444 -16.98 -14.53 2.17
CA LEU A 444 -18.01 -15.30 2.87
C LEU A 444 -19.44 -14.84 2.54
N ALA A 445 -19.57 -13.70 1.86
CA ALA A 445 -20.85 -13.11 1.48
C ALA A 445 -21.67 -13.98 0.50
N SER A 446 -23.00 -13.81 0.56
CA SER A 446 -23.96 -14.36 -0.40
C SER A 446 -23.80 -13.71 -1.79
N ALA A 447 -24.43 -14.29 -2.82
CA ALA A 447 -24.39 -13.72 -4.17
C ALA A 447 -25.02 -12.31 -4.22
N GLU A 448 -26.10 -12.08 -3.47
CA GLU A 448 -26.75 -10.78 -3.33
C GLU A 448 -25.86 -9.76 -2.62
N GLU A 449 -25.29 -10.16 -1.47
CA GLU A 449 -24.35 -9.34 -0.70
C GLU A 449 -23.14 -8.93 -1.55
N GLN A 450 -22.58 -9.85 -2.34
CA GLN A 450 -21.45 -9.55 -3.23
C GLN A 450 -21.80 -8.55 -4.33
N ARG A 451 -23.05 -8.56 -4.85
CA ARG A 451 -23.50 -7.55 -5.83
C ARG A 451 -23.66 -6.18 -5.19
N TRP A 452 -24.23 -6.14 -3.98
CA TRP A 452 -24.39 -4.92 -3.21
C TRP A 452 -23.03 -4.29 -2.83
N ILE A 453 -22.08 -5.12 -2.38
CA ILE A 453 -20.68 -4.68 -2.19
C ILE A 453 -20.13 -4.10 -3.50
N GLY A 454 -20.38 -4.75 -4.63
CA GLY A 454 -20.00 -4.25 -5.95
C GLY A 454 -20.51 -2.83 -6.24
N SER A 455 -21.79 -2.54 -5.96
CA SER A 455 -22.34 -1.19 -6.17
C SER A 455 -21.74 -0.14 -5.23
N MET A 456 -21.42 -0.52 -3.98
CA MET A 456 -20.72 0.39 -3.07
C MET A 456 -19.29 0.69 -3.53
N LEU A 457 -18.56 -0.31 -4.02
CA LEU A 457 -17.22 -0.12 -4.57
C LEU A 457 -17.25 0.82 -5.80
N ASP A 458 -18.28 0.70 -6.65
CA ASP A 458 -18.49 1.61 -7.77
C ASP A 458 -18.74 3.07 -7.32
N GLN A 459 -19.35 3.28 -6.15
CA GLN A 459 -19.48 4.60 -5.54
C GLN A 459 -18.17 5.10 -4.92
N PHE A 460 -17.51 4.26 -4.11
CA PHE A 460 -16.26 4.62 -3.43
C PHE A 460 -15.11 4.92 -4.39
N SER A 461 -15.01 4.18 -5.49
CA SER A 461 -13.96 4.36 -6.51
C SER A 461 -13.94 5.76 -7.15
N ARG A 462 -15.03 6.52 -7.03
CA ARG A 462 -15.13 7.90 -7.54
C ARG A 462 -14.20 8.86 -6.79
N SER A 463 -14.04 8.67 -5.48
CA SER A 463 -13.20 9.50 -4.60
C SER A 463 -11.95 8.77 -4.12
N TYR A 464 -11.95 7.44 -4.10
CA TYR A 464 -10.87 6.62 -3.56
C TYR A 464 -10.53 5.47 -4.51
N ALA A 465 -9.56 5.69 -5.39
CA ALA A 465 -9.23 4.74 -6.46
C ALA A 465 -8.69 3.38 -6.00
N ALA A 466 -8.17 3.28 -4.78
CA ALA A 466 -7.66 2.01 -4.24
C ALA A 466 -8.74 0.95 -4.02
N VAL A 467 -10.04 1.34 -3.99
CA VAL A 467 -11.14 0.38 -4.00
C VAL A 467 -11.73 0.27 -5.41
N ASP A 468 -11.11 -0.55 -6.25
CA ASP A 468 -11.66 -0.89 -7.57
C ASP A 468 -12.40 -2.22 -7.48
N ARG A 469 -13.66 -2.25 -7.93
CA ARG A 469 -14.47 -3.47 -8.06
C ARG A 469 -13.75 -4.56 -8.87
N LYS A 470 -12.94 -4.20 -9.86
CA LYS A 470 -12.14 -5.14 -10.67
C LYS A 470 -11.07 -5.88 -9.87
N SER A 471 -10.71 -5.38 -8.69
CA SER A 471 -9.78 -6.07 -7.79
C SER A 471 -10.45 -7.20 -7.00
N TYR A 472 -11.78 -7.35 -7.06
CA TYR A 472 -12.54 -8.40 -6.41
C TYR A 472 -12.84 -9.56 -7.38
N PRO A 473 -13.00 -10.80 -6.88
CA PRO A 473 -13.53 -11.90 -7.68
C PRO A 473 -14.90 -11.56 -8.29
N SER A 474 -15.29 -12.28 -9.34
CA SER A 474 -16.66 -12.15 -9.85
C SER A 474 -17.69 -12.65 -8.81
N PRO A 475 -18.85 -12.00 -8.68
CA PRO A 475 -19.89 -12.46 -7.77
C PRO A 475 -20.29 -13.92 -8.04
N LYS A 476 -20.59 -14.64 -6.97
CA LYS A 476 -21.16 -16.00 -7.00
C LYS A 476 -22.44 -15.99 -7.84
N THR A 477 -22.70 -17.06 -8.59
CA THR A 477 -23.99 -17.25 -9.24
C THR A 477 -25.01 -17.75 -8.21
N ASP A 478 -26.30 -17.46 -8.39
CA ASP A 478 -27.37 -17.85 -7.45
C ASP A 478 -27.48 -19.38 -7.23
N THR A 479 -26.77 -20.17 -8.03
CA THR A 479 -26.66 -21.63 -7.95
C THR A 479 -25.49 -22.14 -7.08
N GLY A 480 -24.81 -21.28 -6.31
CA GLY A 480 -23.74 -21.70 -5.39
C GLY A 480 -22.42 -22.13 -6.05
N GLY A 481 -22.29 -21.94 -7.37
CA GLY A 481 -21.07 -22.26 -8.11
C GLY A 481 -20.05 -21.13 -8.12
N TYR A 482 -18.80 -21.44 -7.81
CA TYR A 482 -17.66 -20.57 -8.12
C TYR A 482 -17.58 -20.38 -9.65
N SER A 483 -17.61 -19.13 -10.12
CA SER A 483 -17.22 -18.82 -11.50
C SER A 483 -15.69 -18.96 -11.61
N ALA A 484 -15.26 -20.12 -12.10
CA ALA A 484 -13.86 -20.35 -12.44
C ALA A 484 -13.50 -19.50 -13.68
N ARG A 485 -12.73 -18.42 -13.49
CA ARG A 485 -11.57 -18.11 -14.34
C ARG A 485 -10.77 -16.91 -13.85
N GLY A 486 -9.47 -17.16 -13.71
CA GLY A 486 -8.41 -16.24 -13.35
C GLY A 486 -7.21 -17.04 -12.90
N THR A 487 -6.79 -18.05 -13.67
CA THR A 487 -5.50 -18.72 -13.49
C THR A 487 -4.41 -17.66 -13.60
N ILE A 488 -3.93 -17.19 -12.45
CA ILE A 488 -2.58 -16.66 -12.34
C ILE A 488 -1.70 -17.90 -12.46
N GLU A 489 -0.90 -17.97 -13.53
CA GLU A 489 0.13 -19.01 -13.66
C GLU A 489 1.02 -18.95 -12.41
N LEU A 490 0.83 -19.91 -11.51
CA LEU A 490 1.72 -20.17 -10.39
C LEU A 490 3.03 -20.69 -10.98
N GLU A 491 4.06 -19.84 -11.05
CA GLU A 491 5.42 -20.36 -10.96
C GLU A 491 5.52 -21.06 -9.60
N SER A 492 5.57 -22.38 -9.64
CA SER A 492 5.74 -23.28 -8.50
C SER A 492 6.80 -22.74 -7.52
N PRO A 493 6.41 -22.40 -6.27
CA PRO A 493 7.33 -22.58 -5.17
C PRO A 493 7.29 -24.07 -4.84
N VAL A 494 8.42 -24.74 -5.00
CA VAL A 494 8.66 -26.01 -4.33
C VAL A 494 8.34 -25.78 -2.86
N VAL A 495 7.38 -26.54 -2.34
CA VAL A 495 7.06 -26.62 -0.91
C VAL A 495 8.24 -27.30 -0.22
N SER A 496 9.33 -26.57 0.00
CA SER A 496 10.48 -27.06 0.78
C SER A 496 10.73 -26.24 2.03
N ASP A 497 10.24 -25.00 2.10
CA ASP A 497 10.49 -24.11 3.21
C ASP A 497 9.14 -23.70 3.84
N PHE A 498 8.66 -24.57 4.72
CA PHE A 498 7.66 -24.26 5.74
C PHE A 498 8.36 -23.76 7.01
#